data_AF-Q4TGK1-F1
#
_entry.id   AF-Q4TGK1-F1
#
_cell.length_a   1.000
_cell.length_b   1.000
_cell.length_c   1.000
_cell.angle_alpha   90.00
_cell.angle_beta   90.00
_cell.angle_gamma   90.00
#
_symmetry.space_group_name_H-M   'P 1'
#
loop_
_entity.id
_entity.type
_entity.pdbx_description
1 polymer ?
#
loop_
_entity_poly.entity_id
_entity_poly.type
_entity_poly.pdbx_seq_one_letter_code
_entity_poly.pdbx_strand_id
1 'polypeptide(L)'
;WDDETDMSKLEECVRSVQMDGLLWGASKLVPVGYGIKKLQINCVVEDDKVGTDILEEEITKFEDFVSNSRSGEGRGESGGASHTTPLHLQY
;
A
#
# COMPACT_ATOMS: atom_id res chain seq x y z
N TRP A 1 -10.45 24.43 7.70
CA TRP A 1 -11.37 23.30 7.52
C TRP A 1 -10.49 22.09 7.77
N ASP A 2 -10.79 21.38 8.86
CA ASP A 2 -10.13 20.20 9.43
C ASP A 2 -8.99 19.57 8.62
N ASP A 3 -7.75 19.96 8.91
CA ASP A 3 -6.51 19.31 8.42
C ASP A 3 -6.27 17.95 9.13
N GLU A 4 -7.22 17.50 9.94
CA GLU A 4 -7.37 16.15 10.48
C GLU A 4 -8.21 15.28 9.51
N THR A 5 -7.93 15.36 8.21
CA THR A 5 -8.37 14.31 7.27
C THR A 5 -7.57 13.04 7.59
N ASP A 6 -7.95 12.42 8.70
CA ASP A 6 -7.97 11.01 9.06
C ASP A 6 -6.94 10.10 8.35
N MET A 7 -5.67 10.50 8.33
CA MET A 7 -4.57 9.65 7.84
C MET A 7 -4.50 8.32 8.63
N SER A 8 -4.93 8.35 9.89
CA SER A 8 -5.13 7.14 10.70
C SER A 8 -6.21 6.25 10.12
N LYS A 9 -7.36 6.82 9.72
CA LYS A 9 -8.46 6.07 9.11
C LYS A 9 -8.06 5.47 7.77
N LEU A 10 -7.20 6.16 7.02
CA LEU A 10 -6.60 5.62 5.82
C LEU A 10 -5.77 4.38 6.13
N GLU A 11 -4.85 4.50 7.09
CA GLU A 11 -4.03 3.37 7.54
C GLU A 11 -4.91 2.21 8.06
N GLU A 12 -5.96 2.52 8.83
CA GLU A 12 -6.92 1.55 9.34
C GLU A 12 -7.74 0.90 8.23
N CYS A 13 -8.21 1.66 7.23
CA CYS A 13 -8.92 1.11 6.06
C CYS A 13 -8.03 0.14 5.30
N VAL A 14 -6.78 0.53 5.04
CA VAL A 14 -5.80 -0.33 4.36
C VAL A 14 -5.50 -1.56 5.22
N ARG A 15 -5.25 -1.43 6.52
CA ARG A 15 -5.05 -2.56 7.44
C ARG A 15 -6.29 -3.45 7.63
N SER A 16 -7.48 -2.89 7.44
CA SER A 16 -8.75 -3.62 7.56
C SER A 16 -8.90 -4.64 6.43
N VAL A 17 -8.26 -4.40 5.28
CA VAL A 17 -8.18 -5.36 4.18
C VAL A 17 -7.41 -6.59 4.64
N GLN A 18 -8.12 -7.70 4.84
CA GLN A 18 -7.54 -9.00 5.15
C GLN A 18 -7.83 -9.97 4.02
N MET A 19 -6.78 -10.61 3.49
CA MET A 19 -6.90 -11.69 2.50
C MET A 19 -5.98 -12.85 2.88
N ASP A 20 -6.34 -14.07 2.50
CA ASP A 20 -5.49 -15.24 2.71
C ASP A 20 -4.23 -15.13 1.84
N GLY A 21 -3.08 -14.93 2.47
CA GLY A 21 -1.81 -14.71 1.80
C GLY A 21 -1.42 -13.24 1.61
N LEU A 22 -2.19 -12.28 2.14
CA LEU A 22 -1.82 -10.86 2.19
C LEU A 22 -1.47 -10.45 3.63
N LEU A 23 -0.34 -9.75 3.78
CA LEU A 23 0.16 -9.31 5.08
C LEU A 23 0.64 -7.86 5.02
N TRP A 24 0.03 -7.01 5.85
CA TRP A 24 0.43 -5.60 5.98
C TRP A 24 1.68 -5.48 6.85
N GLY A 25 2.70 -4.84 6.31
CA GLY A 25 3.96 -4.52 6.97
C GLY A 25 3.92 -3.19 7.71
N ALA A 26 5.10 -2.62 7.92
CA ALA A 26 5.25 -1.32 8.56
C ALA A 26 4.67 -0.19 7.69
N SER A 27 3.96 0.73 8.34
CA SER A 27 3.51 2.00 7.77
C SER A 27 4.35 3.15 8.31
N LYS A 28 4.53 4.19 7.48
CA LYS A 28 5.26 5.41 7.80
C LYS A 28 4.68 6.60 7.04
N LEU A 29 4.50 7.71 7.74
CA LEU A 29 4.14 8.98 7.13
C LEU A 29 5.40 9.74 6.69
N VAL A 30 5.46 10.09 5.41
CA VAL A 30 6.58 10.81 4.79
C VAL A 30 6.09 12.16 4.25
N PRO A 31 6.63 13.29 4.73
CA PRO A 31 6.29 14.60 4.18
C PRO A 31 6.90 14.75 2.77
N VAL A 32 6.07 15.03 1.75
CA VAL A 32 6.50 15.17 0.35
C VAL A 32 6.67 16.62 -0.11
N GLY A 33 6.25 17.59 0.72
CA GLY A 33 6.37 19.03 0.47
C GLY A 33 5.01 19.71 0.31
N TYR A 34 4.98 21.04 0.28
CA TYR A 34 3.74 21.84 0.08
C TYR A 34 2.61 21.58 1.09
N GLY A 35 2.93 21.07 2.28
CA GLY A 35 1.94 20.70 3.31
C GLY A 35 1.34 19.30 3.12
N ILE A 36 1.69 18.61 2.03
CA ILE A 36 1.19 17.27 1.71
C ILE A 36 2.05 16.20 2.40
N LYS A 37 1.38 15.22 3.00
CA LYS A 37 2.01 14.04 3.60
C LYS A 37 1.58 12.79 2.82
N LYS A 38 2.53 11.89 2.63
CA LYS A 38 2.35 10.60 1.96
C LYS A 38 2.40 9.49 2.98
N LEU A 39 1.42 8.58 2.97
CA LEU A 39 1.50 7.34 3.72
C LEU A 39 2.23 6.29 2.88
N GLN A 40 3.39 5.87 3.36
CA GLN A 40 4.09 4.67 2.87
C GLN A 40 3.67 3.49 3.72
N ILE A 41 3.19 2.42 3.11
CA ILE A 41 2.91 1.15 3.81
C ILE A 41 3.38 0.00 2.95
N ASN A 42 4.05 -0.97 3.55
CA ASN A 42 4.45 -2.18 2.83
C ASN A 42 3.35 -3.22 2.94
N CYS A 43 3.11 -3.98 1.87
CA CYS A 43 2.35 -5.22 1.93
C CYS A 43 3.19 -6.36 1.37
N VAL A 44 2.99 -7.55 1.95
CA VAL A 44 3.58 -8.80 1.51
C VAL A 44 2.44 -9.67 1.01
N VAL A 45 2.63 -10.27 -0.14
CA VAL A 45 1.63 -11.12 -0.79
C VAL A 45 2.30 -12.40 -1.25
N GLU A 46 1.66 -13.52 -0.95
CA GLU A 46 2.12 -14.84 -1.35
C GLU A 46 1.60 -15.16 -2.75
N ASP A 47 2.49 -15.31 -3.73
CA ASP A 47 2.10 -15.61 -5.12
C ASP A 47 1.34 -16.95 -5.25
N ASP A 48 1.55 -17.88 -4.31
CA ASP A 48 0.86 -19.17 -4.29
C ASP A 48 -0.63 -19.05 -3.91
N LYS A 49 -1.02 -17.93 -3.28
CA LYS A 49 -2.35 -17.73 -2.67
C LYS A 49 -3.07 -16.49 -3.18
N VAL A 50 -2.36 -15.37 -3.30
CA VAL A 50 -2.88 -14.06 -3.72
C VAL A 50 -2.30 -13.72 -5.08
N GLY A 51 -3.16 -13.75 -6.10
CA GLY A 51 -2.82 -13.24 -7.42
C GLY A 51 -2.73 -11.73 -7.43
N THR A 52 -1.79 -11.19 -8.21
CA THR A 52 -1.63 -9.74 -8.42
C THR A 52 -2.91 -9.07 -8.91
N ASP A 53 -3.76 -9.78 -9.66
CA ASP A 53 -5.04 -9.28 -10.16
C ASP A 53 -6.05 -9.01 -9.03
N ILE A 54 -6.19 -9.94 -8.06
CA ILE A 54 -7.09 -9.78 -6.90
C ILE A 54 -6.63 -8.63 -6.03
N LEU A 55 -5.32 -8.58 -5.78
CA LEU A 55 -4.69 -7.50 -5.03
C LEU A 55 -4.96 -6.15 -5.70
N GLU A 56 -4.77 -6.07 -7.03
CA GLU A 56 -5.00 -4.85 -7.79
C GLU A 56 -6.47 -4.44 -7.76
N GLU A 57 -7.44 -5.36 -7.89
CA GLU A 57 -8.86 -5.05 -7.78
C GLU A 57 -9.24 -4.49 -6.40
N GLU A 58 -8.77 -5.12 -5.32
CA GLU A 58 -9.06 -4.70 -3.95
C GLU A 58 -8.41 -3.36 -3.63
N ILE A 59 -7.17 -3.14 -4.06
CA ILE A 59 -6.47 -1.86 -3.91
C ILE A 59 -7.13 -0.78 -4.79
N THR A 60 -7.59 -1.12 -5.99
CA THR A 60 -8.28 -0.18 -6.89
C THR A 60 -9.61 0.27 -6.30
N LYS A 61 -10.30 -0.52 -5.45
CA LYS A 61 -11.48 -0.01 -4.72
C LYS A 61 -11.18 1.22 -3.84
N PHE A 62 -9.92 1.45 -3.52
CA PHE A 62 -9.42 2.63 -2.83
C PHE A 62 -8.90 3.70 -3.81
N GLU A 63 -9.55 3.91 -4.97
CA GLU A 63 -9.18 4.92 -5.99
C GLU A 63 -9.00 6.33 -5.41
N ASP A 64 -9.69 6.64 -4.31
CA ASP A 64 -9.59 7.93 -3.60
C ASP A 64 -8.22 8.13 -2.92
N PHE A 65 -7.48 7.04 -2.69
CA PHE A 65 -6.27 7.05 -1.86
C PHE A 65 -5.02 6.50 -2.54
N VAL A 66 -5.19 5.59 -3.51
CA VAL A 66 -4.09 4.95 -4.21
C VAL A 66 -3.78 5.72 -5.48
N SER A 67 -2.83 6.65 -5.39
CA SER A 67 -2.20 7.24 -6.56
C SER A 67 -1.28 6.21 -7.21
N ASN A 68 -1.77 5.55 -8.27
CA ASN A 68 -1.06 4.56 -9.08
C ASN A 68 0.19 5.19 -9.74
N SER A 69 1.26 5.32 -8.95
CA SER A 69 2.61 5.52 -9.43
C SER A 69 3.35 4.22 -9.17
N ARG A 70 3.16 3.26 -10.09
CA ARG A 70 4.06 2.12 -10.25
C ARG A 70 5.42 2.66 -10.72
N SER A 71 6.14 3.34 -9.82
CA SER A 71 7.53 3.70 -10.04
C SER A 71 8.30 2.40 -9.87
N GLY A 72 8.58 1.76 -11.00
CA GLY A 72 9.42 0.58 -11.03
C GLY A 72 10.78 0.93 -10.45
N GLU A 73 11.11 0.34 -9.32
CA GLU A 73 12.49 0.11 -8.94
C GLU A 73 12.68 -1.40 -8.82
N GLY A 74 13.10 -1.99 -9.94
CA GLY A 74 13.65 -3.33 -9.93
C GLY A 74 15.08 -3.27 -9.37
N ARG A 75 15.40 -4.18 -8.45
CA ARG A 75 16.59 -5.05 -8.42
C ARG A 75 16.78 -5.65 -7.02
N GLY A 76 16.79 -6.99 -6.94
CA GLY A 76 17.16 -7.71 -5.72
C GLY A 76 16.73 -9.17 -5.72
N GLU A 77 17.37 -9.96 -6.57
CA GLU A 77 17.72 -11.38 -6.43
C GLU A 77 16.92 -12.30 -5.47
N SER A 78 16.27 -13.29 -6.10
CA SER A 78 16.25 -14.73 -5.76
C SER A 78 15.72 -15.20 -4.39
N GLY A 79 14.59 -15.93 -4.45
CA GLY A 79 14.34 -17.11 -3.61
C GLY A 79 13.39 -16.92 -2.43
N GLY A 80 12.09 -16.82 -2.68
CA GLY A 80 11.05 -16.91 -1.63
C GLY A 80 9.65 -16.81 -2.22
N ALA A 81 8.69 -17.56 -1.70
CA ALA A 81 7.32 -17.72 -2.22
C ALA A 81 6.41 -16.48 -2.11
N SER A 82 6.95 -15.33 -1.67
CA SER A 82 6.17 -14.13 -1.37
C SER A 82 6.88 -12.87 -1.88
N HIS A 83 6.13 -11.95 -2.48
CA HIS A 83 6.60 -10.66 -2.95
C HIS A 83 6.17 -9.55 -1.98
N THR A 84 7.05 -8.58 -1.73
CA THR A 84 6.74 -7.40 -0.90
C THR A 84 6.65 -6.18 -1.80
N THR A 85 5.51 -5.50 -1.81
CA THR A 85 5.27 -4.30 -2.62
C THR A 85 5.03 -3.09 -1.70
N PRO A 86 5.82 -1.99 -1.85
CA PRO A 86 5.57 -0.76 -1.12
C PRO A 86 4.45 0.05 -1.78
N LEU A 87 3.40 0.33 -1.02
CA LEU A 87 2.28 1.17 -1.42
C LEU A 87 2.48 2.61 -0.94
N HIS A 88 2.06 3.53 -1.80
CA HIS A 88 2.43 4.93 -1.79
C HIS A 88 1.19 5.81 -1.91
N LEU A 89 0.47 6.02 -0.81
CA LEU A 89 -0.79 6.76 -0.81
C LEU A 89 -0.54 8.24 -0.50
N GLN A 90 -1.06 9.15 -1.33
CA GLN A 90 -0.92 10.60 -1.19
C GLN A 90 -2.31 11.22 -1.18
N TYR A 91 -2.50 12.22 -0.31
CA TYR A 91 -3.68 13.08 -0.29
C TYR A 91 -3.33 14.48 -0.78
#